data_AF-A0A958K191-F1
#
_entry.id   AF-A0A958K191-F1
#
_cell.length_a   1.000
_cell.length_b   1.000
_cell.length_c   1.000
_cell.angle_alpha   90.00
_cell.angle_beta   90.00
_cell.angle_gamma   90.00
#
_symmetry.space_group_name_H-M   'P 1'
#
loop_
_entity.id
_entity.type
_entity.pdbx_description
1 polymer ?
#
loop_
_entity_poly.entity_id
_entity_poly.type
_entity_poly.pdbx_seq_one_letter_code
_entity_poly.pdbx_strand_id
1 'polypeptide(L)'
;NRLFSRFNYCFERKYGTLLQRLRVLGSLGLVPRSAFSEAILLLEGIEPSITSRLNLLLVNPDISPEDLSQVESLLIENKSNLKTIKKSYNALDEEQTLRETIYGLRLPLRIKNRLILALDGYNPAGIAAEVHEAVTVHRAHVLAERLHAILATPSKETVNSRIPSNPNWTDEMYNQIRLAYRARYGKQLVSVLRSKEVPLKGLGLNLLCFKLYGEVSKRVVDLRRIVKAIQSNPGLEQQRKLEAAFIKLIESTVPALRERMFDMYGAYYGPLESQPSVAQLFKGLVKTPALQSQLDDLVLEAEIWDEPEDEQEQETAPSDLSDLLSQLEAVA
;
A
#
# COMPACT_ATOMS: atom_id res chain seq x y z
N ASN A 1 21.24 -27.99 -20.20
CA ASN A 1 21.29 -29.47 -20.36
C ASN A 1 22.49 -30.18 -19.72
N ARG A 2 23.60 -29.50 -19.32
CA ARG A 2 24.73 -30.13 -18.58
C ARG A 2 24.47 -30.42 -17.09
N LEU A 3 23.54 -29.69 -16.46
CA LEU A 3 23.18 -29.92 -15.06
C LEU A 3 22.42 -31.24 -14.87
N PHE A 4 21.56 -31.59 -15.84
CA PHE A 4 20.68 -32.76 -15.79
C PHE A 4 21.37 -34.08 -16.17
N SER A 5 22.50 -34.05 -16.88
CA SER A 5 23.24 -35.26 -17.27
C SER A 5 23.93 -35.97 -16.10
N ARG A 6 23.99 -35.34 -14.91
CA ARG A 6 24.53 -35.96 -13.68
C ARG A 6 23.52 -36.87 -12.97
N PHE A 7 22.26 -36.87 -13.40
CA PHE A 7 21.17 -37.57 -12.74
C PHE A 7 20.57 -38.64 -13.67
N ASN A 8 21.34 -39.68 -14.01
CA ASN A 8 20.90 -40.73 -14.97
C ASN A 8 19.56 -41.41 -14.59
N TYR A 9 19.26 -41.51 -13.30
CA TYR A 9 18.00 -42.05 -12.79
C TYR A 9 16.79 -41.13 -13.09
N CYS A 10 17.00 -39.84 -13.39
CA CYS A 10 15.95 -38.91 -13.81
C CYS A 10 15.39 -39.22 -15.21
N PHE A 11 15.94 -40.18 -15.95
CA PHE A 11 15.47 -40.59 -17.27
C PHE A 11 14.67 -41.92 -17.28
N GLU A 12 14.52 -42.59 -16.13
CA GLU A 12 13.77 -43.85 -16.06
C GLU A 12 12.25 -43.62 -16.20
N ARG A 13 11.58 -44.32 -17.12
CA ARG A 13 10.16 -44.11 -17.45
C ARG A 13 9.17 -44.30 -16.27
N LYS A 14 9.61 -44.83 -15.12
CA LYS A 14 8.74 -45.19 -13.99
C LYS A 14 8.39 -44.05 -13.02
N TYR A 15 9.05 -42.89 -13.10
CA TYR A 15 8.96 -41.86 -12.05
C TYR A 15 8.33 -40.52 -12.51
N GLY A 16 7.10 -40.47 -13.03
CA GLY A 16 6.37 -39.20 -13.24
C GLY A 16 7.11 -38.11 -14.05
N THR A 17 6.73 -36.84 -13.86
CA THR A 17 7.34 -35.66 -14.52
C THR A 17 8.74 -35.34 -13.96
N LEU A 18 9.60 -34.67 -14.74
CA LEU A 18 10.94 -34.27 -14.30
C LEU A 18 10.92 -33.45 -12.99
N LEU A 19 9.93 -32.58 -12.81
CA LEU A 19 9.73 -31.80 -11.58
C LEU A 19 9.41 -32.69 -10.37
N GLN A 20 8.58 -33.73 -10.55
CA GLN A 20 8.29 -34.70 -9.49
C GLN A 20 9.54 -35.48 -9.08
N ARG A 21 10.39 -35.86 -10.04
CA ARG A 21 11.67 -36.53 -9.76
C ARG A 21 12.60 -35.62 -8.96
N LEU A 22 12.78 -34.38 -9.42
CA LEU A 22 13.59 -33.39 -8.73
C LEU A 22 13.10 -33.12 -7.30
N ARG A 23 11.78 -33.10 -7.10
CA ARG A 23 11.19 -32.99 -5.75
C ARG A 23 11.55 -34.16 -4.85
N VAL A 24 11.46 -35.39 -5.36
CA VAL A 24 11.85 -36.60 -4.60
C VAL A 24 13.32 -36.52 -4.20
N LEU A 25 14.19 -36.12 -5.12
CA LEU A 25 15.62 -35.96 -4.81
C LEU A 25 15.91 -34.85 -3.81
N GLY A 26 15.20 -33.73 -3.92
CA GLY A 26 15.27 -32.64 -2.95
C GLY A 26 14.87 -33.13 -1.56
N SER A 27 13.78 -33.90 -1.43
CA SER A 27 13.35 -34.47 -0.15
C SER A 27 14.31 -35.52 0.43
N LEU A 28 15.12 -36.16 -0.42
CA LEU A 28 16.16 -37.10 0.00
C LEU A 28 17.51 -36.40 0.29
N GLY A 29 17.57 -35.06 0.19
CA GLY A 29 18.80 -34.29 0.40
C GLY A 29 19.87 -34.49 -0.69
N LEU A 30 19.53 -35.15 -1.81
CA LEU A 30 20.47 -35.45 -2.89
C LEU A 30 20.68 -34.28 -3.87
N VAL A 31 19.77 -33.30 -3.83
CA VAL A 31 19.84 -32.05 -4.60
C VAL A 31 19.71 -30.89 -3.63
N PRO A 32 20.65 -29.92 -3.61
CA PRO A 32 20.52 -28.72 -2.80
C PRO A 32 19.23 -27.96 -3.12
N ARG A 33 18.59 -27.37 -2.11
CA ARG A 33 17.35 -26.59 -2.28
C ARG A 33 17.50 -25.45 -3.29
N SER A 34 18.67 -24.80 -3.30
CA SER A 34 19.01 -23.78 -4.29
C SER A 34 18.96 -24.31 -5.72
N ALA A 35 19.55 -25.48 -5.97
CA ALA A 35 19.51 -26.13 -7.28
C ALA A 35 18.10 -26.61 -7.67
N PHE A 36 17.28 -27.03 -6.69
CA PHE A 36 15.89 -27.40 -6.94
C PHE A 36 15.01 -26.17 -7.27
N SER A 37 15.17 -25.09 -6.53
CA SER A 37 14.53 -23.80 -6.76
C SER A 37 14.85 -23.24 -8.15
N GLU A 38 16.13 -23.29 -8.55
CA GLU A 38 16.59 -22.89 -9.87
C GLU A 38 15.99 -23.75 -10.99
N ALA A 39 15.95 -25.08 -10.78
CA ALA A 39 15.39 -26.00 -11.76
C ALA A 39 13.89 -25.73 -12.03
N ILE A 40 13.12 -25.31 -11.02
CA ILE A 40 11.71 -24.92 -11.20
C ILE A 40 11.58 -23.77 -12.21
N LEU A 41 12.46 -22.77 -12.13
CA LEU A 41 12.45 -21.61 -13.02
C LEU A 41 12.92 -21.96 -14.44
N LEU A 42 14.01 -22.72 -14.54
CA LEU A 42 14.59 -23.14 -15.82
C LEU A 42 13.63 -24.00 -16.65
N LEU A 43 12.79 -24.82 -16.00
CA LEU A 43 11.78 -25.64 -16.69
C LEU A 43 10.68 -24.80 -17.35
N GLU A 44 10.42 -23.60 -16.84
CA GLU A 44 9.41 -22.66 -17.36
C GLU A 44 10.04 -21.52 -18.17
N GLY A 45 11.36 -21.58 -18.44
CA GLY A 45 12.08 -20.55 -19.20
C GLY A 45 12.18 -19.20 -18.48
N ILE A 46 12.10 -19.17 -17.15
CA ILE A 46 12.17 -17.96 -16.33
C ILE A 46 13.62 -17.72 -15.89
N GLU A 47 14.00 -16.45 -15.68
CA GLU A 47 15.32 -16.06 -15.16
C GLU A 47 15.65 -16.83 -13.86
N PRO A 48 16.72 -17.66 -13.83
CA PRO A 48 17.03 -18.53 -12.69
C PRO A 48 17.44 -17.77 -11.41
N SER A 49 17.92 -16.53 -11.54
CA SER A 49 18.35 -15.68 -10.44
C SER A 49 17.21 -14.93 -9.74
N ILE A 50 15.98 -14.96 -10.27
CA ILE A 50 14.91 -14.11 -9.72
C ILE A 50 14.58 -14.44 -8.26
N THR A 51 14.53 -15.72 -7.92
CA THR A 51 14.19 -16.19 -6.57
C THR A 51 15.30 -15.88 -5.58
N SER A 52 16.57 -16.07 -5.97
CA SER A 52 17.70 -15.74 -5.09
C SER A 52 17.81 -14.23 -4.88
N ARG A 53 17.55 -13.41 -5.91
CA ARG A 53 17.44 -11.95 -5.78
C ARG A 53 16.33 -11.54 -4.83
N LEU A 54 15.12 -12.09 -4.97
CA LEU A 54 14.02 -11.84 -4.05
C LEU A 54 14.38 -12.23 -2.62
N ASN A 55 14.99 -13.40 -2.42
CA ASN A 55 15.41 -13.85 -1.09
C ASN A 55 16.46 -12.90 -0.48
N LEU A 56 17.45 -12.45 -1.27
CA LEU A 56 18.45 -11.49 -0.80
C LEU A 56 17.84 -10.15 -0.38
N LEU A 57 16.85 -9.65 -1.13
CA LEU A 57 16.17 -8.40 -0.80
C LEU A 57 15.25 -8.53 0.43
N LEU A 58 14.66 -9.71 0.65
CA LEU A 58 13.66 -9.96 1.68
C LEU A 58 14.22 -10.60 2.97
N VAL A 59 15.49 -11.01 2.99
CA VAL A 59 16.10 -11.66 4.16
C VAL A 59 16.18 -10.72 5.36
N ASN A 60 16.30 -9.41 5.12
CA ASN A 60 16.36 -8.40 6.16
C ASN A 60 14.93 -7.93 6.50
N PRO A 61 14.45 -8.10 7.74
CA PRO A 61 13.17 -7.54 8.18
C PRO A 61 13.10 -6.02 8.04
N ASP A 62 14.23 -5.35 8.20
CA ASP A 62 14.41 -3.89 8.10
C ASP A 62 14.87 -3.53 6.68
N ILE A 63 14.03 -3.86 5.68
CA ILE A 63 14.32 -3.66 4.25
C ILE A 63 14.41 -2.16 3.91
N SER A 64 15.41 -1.78 3.11
CA SER A 64 15.59 -0.40 2.66
C SER A 64 14.50 0.04 1.66
N PRO A 65 14.22 1.36 1.54
CA PRO A 65 13.31 1.87 0.51
C PRO A 65 13.73 1.49 -0.92
N GLU A 66 15.03 1.46 -1.20
CA GLU A 66 15.60 1.07 -2.48
C GLU A 66 15.33 -0.42 -2.78
N ASP A 67 15.58 -1.29 -1.81
CA ASP A 67 15.36 -2.73 -1.96
C ASP A 67 13.86 -3.04 -2.09
N LEU A 68 13.02 -2.33 -1.34
CA LEU A 68 11.56 -2.42 -1.45
C LEU A 68 11.08 -2.09 -2.88
N SER A 69 11.61 -1.01 -3.47
CA SER A 69 11.31 -0.61 -4.85
C SER A 69 11.76 -1.68 -5.86
N GLN A 70 12.90 -2.31 -5.62
CA GLN A 70 13.39 -3.42 -6.46
C GLN A 70 12.50 -4.66 -6.34
N VAL A 71 12.05 -5.01 -5.13
CA VAL A 71 11.09 -6.12 -4.92
C VAL A 71 9.80 -5.85 -5.69
N GLU A 72 9.23 -4.65 -5.56
CA GLU A 72 8.02 -4.27 -6.29
C GLU A 72 8.19 -4.39 -7.80
N SER A 73 9.31 -3.87 -8.32
CA SER A 73 9.63 -3.93 -9.75
C SER A 73 9.74 -5.36 -10.25
N LEU A 74 10.47 -6.23 -9.51
CA LEU A 74 10.60 -7.65 -9.85
C LEU A 74 9.25 -8.36 -9.92
N LEU A 75 8.36 -8.12 -8.96
CA LEU A 75 7.03 -8.73 -8.91
C LEU A 75 6.14 -8.25 -10.07
N ILE A 76 6.19 -6.95 -10.39
CA ILE A 76 5.38 -6.36 -11.45
C ILE A 76 5.86 -6.83 -12.84
N GLU A 77 7.16 -6.78 -13.10
CA GLU A 77 7.77 -7.21 -14.37
C GLU A 77 7.50 -8.68 -14.66
N ASN A 78 7.42 -9.50 -13.61
CA ASN A 78 7.20 -10.95 -13.73
C ASN A 78 5.77 -11.37 -13.43
N LYS A 79 4.78 -10.47 -13.58
CA LYS A 79 3.36 -10.71 -13.28
C LYS A 79 2.81 -12.03 -13.84
N SER A 80 3.17 -12.39 -15.07
CA SER A 80 2.70 -13.64 -15.71
C SER A 80 3.28 -14.91 -15.07
N ASN A 81 4.41 -14.79 -14.37
CA ASN A 81 5.24 -15.89 -13.89
C ASN A 81 5.19 -16.07 -12.36
N LEU A 82 4.44 -15.21 -11.65
CA LEU A 82 4.39 -15.16 -10.18
C LEU A 82 4.03 -16.50 -9.53
N LYS A 83 3.19 -17.32 -10.16
CA LYS A 83 2.85 -18.66 -9.65
C LYS A 83 4.08 -19.57 -9.59
N THR A 84 4.95 -19.51 -10.59
CA THR A 84 6.19 -20.30 -10.64
C THR A 84 7.24 -19.71 -9.73
N ILE A 85 7.37 -18.39 -9.67
CA ILE A 85 8.30 -17.69 -8.76
C ILE A 85 7.97 -18.03 -7.30
N LYS A 86 6.69 -17.98 -6.89
CA LYS A 86 6.25 -18.41 -5.54
C LYS A 86 6.68 -19.85 -5.23
N LYS A 87 6.48 -20.77 -6.18
CA LYS A 87 6.87 -22.19 -6.00
C LYS A 87 8.38 -22.35 -5.88
N SER A 88 9.15 -21.60 -6.68
CA SER A 88 10.60 -21.60 -6.65
C SER A 88 11.12 -21.02 -5.32
N TYR A 89 10.54 -19.92 -4.84
CA TYR A 89 10.87 -19.32 -3.55
C TYR A 89 10.60 -20.27 -2.38
N ASN A 90 9.40 -20.84 -2.32
CA ASN A 90 9.04 -21.80 -1.27
C ASN A 90 9.83 -23.13 -1.36
N ALA A 91 10.54 -23.38 -2.46
CA ALA A 91 11.47 -24.50 -2.55
C ALA A 91 12.86 -24.13 -2.00
N LEU A 92 13.24 -22.85 -2.10
CA LEU A 92 14.49 -22.31 -1.57
C LEU A 92 14.42 -22.17 -0.04
N ASP A 93 13.35 -21.55 0.47
CA ASP A 93 13.09 -21.33 1.90
C ASP A 93 12.23 -22.46 2.47
N GLU A 94 12.65 -23.03 3.60
CA GLU A 94 11.95 -24.12 4.29
C GLU A 94 11.02 -23.61 5.39
N GLU A 95 11.31 -22.45 5.95
CA GLU A 95 10.65 -21.95 7.15
C GLU A 95 9.43 -21.12 6.79
N GLN A 96 9.50 -20.36 5.70
CA GLN A 96 8.47 -19.41 5.33
C GLN A 96 8.17 -19.43 3.82
N THR A 97 6.91 -19.26 3.48
CA THR A 97 6.51 -18.93 2.11
C THR A 97 6.83 -17.48 1.78
N LEU A 98 6.99 -17.15 0.51
CA LEU A 98 7.22 -15.76 0.07
C LEU A 98 6.19 -14.77 0.63
N ARG A 99 4.94 -15.22 0.78
CA ARG A 99 3.87 -14.41 1.37
C ARG A 99 4.11 -14.16 2.87
N GLU A 100 4.50 -15.19 3.61
CA GLU A 100 4.83 -15.08 5.04
C GLU A 100 6.07 -14.21 5.27
N THR A 101 7.10 -14.35 4.43
CA THR A 101 8.28 -13.48 4.46
C THR A 101 7.89 -12.00 4.34
N ILE A 102 7.03 -11.65 3.37
CA ILE A 102 6.53 -10.27 3.22
C ILE A 102 5.76 -9.79 4.45
N TYR A 103 4.95 -10.65 5.07
CA TYR A 103 4.27 -10.30 6.32
C TYR A 103 5.21 -10.16 7.51
N GLY A 104 6.35 -10.86 7.50
CA GLY A 104 7.40 -10.80 8.52
C GLY A 104 8.25 -9.54 8.51
N LEU A 105 8.25 -8.76 7.42
CA LEU A 105 9.00 -7.50 7.33
C LEU A 105 8.54 -6.48 8.38
N ARG A 106 9.41 -5.59 8.86
CA ARG A 106 9.06 -4.51 9.80
C ARG A 106 8.60 -3.26 9.05
N LEU A 107 7.58 -3.45 8.20
CA LEU A 107 6.98 -2.39 7.40
C LEU A 107 5.55 -2.07 7.86
N PRO A 108 5.10 -0.82 7.67
CA PRO A 108 3.68 -0.47 7.80
C PRO A 108 2.79 -1.42 6.99
N LEU A 109 1.62 -1.78 7.55
CA LEU A 109 0.67 -2.71 6.92
C LEU A 109 0.28 -2.28 5.49
N ARG A 110 0.19 -0.97 5.23
CA ARG A 110 -0.07 -0.42 3.90
C ARG A 110 0.97 -0.85 2.85
N ILE A 111 2.24 -0.92 3.23
CA ILE A 111 3.34 -1.31 2.33
C ILE A 111 3.31 -2.81 2.12
N LYS A 112 3.12 -3.59 3.20
CA LYS A 112 2.93 -5.05 3.10
C LYS A 112 1.79 -5.40 2.17
N ASN A 113 0.62 -4.77 2.33
CA ASN A 113 -0.54 -5.02 1.48
C ASN A 113 -0.27 -4.68 0.00
N ARG A 114 0.49 -3.62 -0.27
CA ARG A 114 0.93 -3.26 -1.63
C ARG A 114 1.81 -4.34 -2.24
N LEU A 115 2.79 -4.84 -1.50
CA LEU A 115 3.64 -5.96 -1.92
C LEU A 115 2.84 -7.24 -2.16
N ILE A 116 1.85 -7.53 -1.31
CA ILE A 116 0.99 -8.70 -1.47
C ILE A 116 0.12 -8.59 -2.71
N LEU A 117 -0.42 -7.40 -3.01
CA LEU A 117 -1.13 -7.15 -4.26
C LEU A 117 -0.23 -7.36 -5.48
N ALA A 118 1.01 -6.85 -5.45
CA ALA A 118 1.99 -7.07 -6.51
C ALA A 118 2.33 -8.57 -6.67
N LEU A 119 2.50 -9.26 -5.54
CA LEU A 119 2.74 -10.70 -5.48
C LEU A 119 1.57 -11.52 -6.06
N ASP A 120 0.34 -11.01 -5.98
CA ASP A 120 -0.84 -11.62 -6.60
C ASP A 120 -1.10 -11.11 -8.04
N GLY A 121 -0.21 -10.28 -8.58
CA GLY A 121 -0.24 -9.79 -9.96
C GLY A 121 -1.10 -8.55 -10.17
N TYR A 122 -1.50 -7.86 -9.11
CA TYR A 122 -2.23 -6.59 -9.20
C TYR A 122 -1.26 -5.41 -9.23
N ASN A 123 -1.58 -4.38 -10.00
CA ASN A 123 -0.74 -3.20 -10.15
C ASN A 123 -1.55 -1.92 -9.90
N PRO A 124 -1.68 -1.47 -8.63
CA PRO A 124 -2.40 -0.25 -8.28
C PRO A 124 -1.83 1.01 -8.97
N ALA A 125 -0.49 1.10 -9.08
CA ALA A 125 0.19 2.24 -9.69
C ALA A 125 -0.10 2.35 -11.20
N GLY A 126 -0.20 1.22 -11.89
CA GLY A 126 -0.62 1.16 -13.30
C GLY A 126 -2.05 1.68 -13.48
N ILE A 127 -2.99 1.26 -12.63
CA ILE A 127 -4.38 1.75 -12.68
C ILE A 127 -4.44 3.25 -12.33
N ALA A 128 -3.66 3.70 -11.35
CA ALA A 128 -3.57 5.13 -11.00
C ALA A 128 -3.09 5.97 -12.20
N ALA A 129 -2.18 5.44 -13.03
CA ALA A 129 -1.73 6.11 -14.24
C ALA A 129 -2.83 6.23 -15.29
N GLU A 130 -3.60 5.14 -15.52
CA GLU A 130 -4.76 5.17 -16.42
C GLU A 130 -5.86 6.13 -15.94
N VAL A 131 -6.09 6.18 -14.62
CA VAL A 131 -7.01 7.15 -14.00
C VAL A 131 -6.54 8.57 -14.29
N HIS A 132 -5.24 8.85 -14.16
CA HIS A 132 -4.69 10.16 -14.46
C HIS A 132 -4.86 10.55 -15.92
N GLU A 133 -4.59 9.63 -16.84
CA GLU A 133 -4.84 9.84 -18.27
C GLU A 133 -6.31 10.18 -18.54
N ALA A 134 -7.26 9.47 -17.94
CA ALA A 134 -8.67 9.81 -18.07
C ALA A 134 -8.98 11.22 -17.54
N VAL A 135 -8.39 11.60 -16.40
CA VAL A 135 -8.56 12.91 -15.77
C VAL A 135 -7.97 14.05 -16.60
N THR A 136 -6.88 13.83 -17.33
CA THR A 136 -6.29 14.86 -18.19
C THR A 136 -7.13 15.10 -19.44
N VAL A 137 -7.72 14.03 -20.00
CA VAL A 137 -8.47 14.06 -21.27
C VAL A 137 -9.94 14.44 -21.08
N HIS A 138 -10.58 14.02 -19.99
CA HIS A 138 -12.03 14.14 -19.81
C HIS A 138 -12.43 15.06 -18.64
N ARG A 139 -13.70 15.47 -18.63
CA ARG A 139 -14.33 16.26 -17.56
C ARG A 139 -15.77 15.80 -17.28
N ALA A 140 -16.33 16.27 -16.16
CA ALA A 140 -17.72 16.10 -15.79
C ALA A 140 -18.23 14.66 -15.89
N HIS A 141 -19.39 14.45 -16.53
CA HIS A 141 -20.05 13.14 -16.59
C HIS A 141 -19.22 12.11 -17.36
N VAL A 142 -18.56 12.51 -18.45
CA VAL A 142 -17.73 11.61 -19.28
C VAL A 142 -16.54 11.09 -18.49
N LEU A 143 -15.91 11.96 -17.68
CA LEU A 143 -14.85 11.54 -16.77
C LEU A 143 -15.37 10.52 -15.77
N ALA A 144 -16.55 10.77 -15.19
CA ALA A 144 -17.16 9.88 -14.21
C ALA A 144 -17.39 8.47 -14.79
N GLU A 145 -17.97 8.37 -15.98
CA GLU A 145 -18.21 7.11 -16.69
C GLU A 145 -16.90 6.37 -16.99
N ARG A 146 -15.89 7.09 -17.48
CA ARG A 146 -14.58 6.50 -17.79
C ARG A 146 -13.93 5.92 -16.54
N LEU A 147 -13.99 6.63 -15.42
CA LEU A 147 -13.44 6.15 -14.16
C LEU A 147 -14.22 4.97 -13.59
N HIS A 148 -15.54 4.92 -13.75
CA HIS A 148 -16.31 3.73 -13.37
C HIS A 148 -15.93 2.50 -14.19
N ALA A 149 -15.64 2.68 -15.47
CA ALA A 149 -15.16 1.58 -16.31
C ALA A 149 -13.76 1.09 -15.90
N ILE A 150 -12.84 2.01 -15.61
CA ILE A 150 -11.48 1.67 -15.15
C ILE A 150 -11.55 0.96 -13.78
N LEU A 151 -12.33 1.52 -12.84
CA LEU A 151 -12.50 1.06 -11.46
C LEU A 151 -13.72 0.13 -11.31
N ALA A 152 -14.05 -0.63 -12.36
CA ALA A 152 -15.17 -1.54 -12.30
C ALA A 152 -14.86 -2.70 -11.34
N THR A 153 -15.71 -2.91 -10.33
CA THR A 153 -15.56 -4.04 -9.42
C THR A 153 -15.89 -5.33 -10.19
N PRO A 154 -15.10 -6.41 -10.03
CA PRO A 154 -15.41 -7.68 -10.68
C PRO A 154 -16.78 -8.18 -10.23
N SER A 155 -17.61 -8.58 -11.18
CA SER A 155 -18.93 -9.15 -10.93
C SER A 155 -19.22 -10.25 -11.94
N LYS A 156 -20.39 -10.92 -11.83
CA LYS A 156 -20.82 -11.89 -12.85
C LYS A 156 -20.98 -11.26 -14.24
N GLU A 157 -21.28 -9.96 -14.29
CA GLU A 157 -21.56 -9.20 -15.51
C GLU A 157 -20.34 -8.40 -15.99
N THR A 158 -19.39 -8.13 -15.09
CA THR A 158 -18.22 -7.29 -15.38
C THR A 158 -16.93 -8.05 -15.09
N VAL A 159 -16.19 -8.37 -16.16
CA VAL A 159 -14.88 -9.00 -16.06
C VAL A 159 -13.79 -7.91 -15.99
N ASN A 160 -13.37 -7.56 -14.77
CA ASN A 160 -12.19 -6.72 -14.55
C ASN A 160 -11.12 -7.49 -13.76
N SER A 161 -10.28 -8.26 -14.43
CA SER A 161 -9.22 -9.07 -13.79
C SER A 161 -8.11 -8.25 -13.14
N ARG A 162 -8.13 -6.91 -13.29
CA ARG A 162 -7.14 -6.00 -12.70
C ARG A 162 -7.47 -5.63 -11.25
N ILE A 163 -8.68 -5.91 -10.80
CA ILE A 163 -9.12 -5.70 -9.42
C ILE A 163 -9.42 -7.08 -8.81
N PRO A 164 -9.00 -7.36 -7.56
CA PRO A 164 -9.37 -8.59 -6.88
C PRO A 164 -10.89 -8.75 -6.77
N SER A 165 -11.37 -9.99 -6.73
CA SER A 165 -12.80 -10.28 -6.49
C SER A 165 -13.14 -10.42 -5.01
N ASN A 166 -12.14 -10.69 -4.15
CA ASN A 166 -12.34 -10.79 -2.71
C ASN A 166 -12.58 -9.39 -2.10
N PRO A 167 -13.69 -9.16 -1.37
CA PRO A 167 -14.05 -7.82 -0.89
C PRO A 167 -12.95 -7.07 -0.12
N ASN A 168 -12.23 -7.74 0.77
CA ASN A 168 -11.17 -7.10 1.56
C ASN A 168 -10.01 -6.64 0.67
N TRP A 169 -9.63 -7.45 -0.32
CA TRP A 169 -8.59 -7.11 -1.28
C TRP A 169 -9.06 -6.11 -2.35
N THR A 170 -10.35 -6.09 -2.67
CA THR A 170 -10.96 -5.06 -3.51
C THR A 170 -10.85 -3.69 -2.86
N ASP A 171 -11.25 -3.57 -1.60
CA ASP A 171 -11.18 -2.31 -0.85
C ASP A 171 -9.73 -1.87 -0.66
N GLU A 172 -8.83 -2.82 -0.37
CA GLU A 172 -7.40 -2.53 -0.29
C GLU A 172 -6.81 -2.08 -1.64
N MET A 173 -7.20 -2.73 -2.74
CA MET A 173 -6.77 -2.34 -4.09
C MET A 173 -7.19 -0.89 -4.39
N TYR A 174 -8.42 -0.50 -4.07
CA TYR A 174 -8.89 0.87 -4.26
C TYR A 174 -8.13 1.88 -3.38
N ASN A 175 -7.84 1.52 -2.13
CA ASN A 175 -7.00 2.35 -1.27
C ASN A 175 -5.59 2.54 -1.86
N GLN A 176 -4.97 1.46 -2.36
CA GLN A 176 -3.63 1.53 -2.95
C GLN A 176 -3.61 2.31 -4.26
N ILE A 177 -4.68 2.26 -5.07
CA ILE A 177 -4.82 3.12 -6.26
C ILE A 177 -4.83 4.59 -5.86
N ARG A 178 -5.61 4.96 -4.83
CA ARG A 178 -5.67 6.33 -4.31
C ARG A 178 -4.30 6.81 -3.81
N LEU A 179 -3.62 5.98 -3.01
CA LEU A 179 -2.29 6.30 -2.47
C LEU A 179 -1.27 6.45 -3.59
N ALA A 180 -1.24 5.53 -4.56
CA ALA A 180 -0.35 5.61 -5.71
C ALA A 180 -0.61 6.87 -6.56
N TYR A 181 -1.88 7.25 -6.74
CA TYR A 181 -2.23 8.49 -7.44
C TYR A 181 -1.71 9.72 -6.69
N ARG A 182 -1.93 9.79 -5.37
CA ARG A 182 -1.45 10.91 -4.54
C ARG A 182 0.08 11.01 -4.55
N ALA A 183 0.77 9.89 -4.37
CA ALA A 183 2.24 9.83 -4.37
C ALA A 183 2.82 10.28 -5.73
N ARG A 184 2.22 9.85 -6.84
CA ARG A 184 2.75 10.15 -8.18
C ARG A 184 2.41 11.55 -8.69
N TYR A 185 1.24 12.08 -8.36
CA TYR A 185 0.72 13.32 -8.95
C TYR A 185 0.58 14.47 -7.94
N GLY A 186 0.94 14.25 -6.68
CA GLY A 186 0.92 15.26 -5.61
C GLY A 186 -0.47 15.77 -5.24
N LYS A 187 -1.55 15.14 -5.73
CA LYS A 187 -2.94 15.58 -5.51
C LYS A 187 -3.84 14.42 -5.14
N GLN A 188 -4.75 14.66 -4.21
CA GLN A 188 -5.80 13.69 -3.89
C GLN A 188 -6.78 13.55 -5.06
N LEU A 189 -7.04 12.31 -5.49
CA LEU A 189 -7.89 12.03 -6.65
C LEU A 189 -9.27 12.70 -6.54
N VAL A 190 -9.95 12.57 -5.39
CA VAL A 190 -11.28 13.17 -5.19
C VAL A 190 -11.28 14.69 -5.34
N SER A 191 -10.25 15.39 -4.84
CA SER A 191 -10.13 16.83 -5.02
C SER A 191 -9.99 17.20 -6.50
N VAL A 192 -9.23 16.41 -7.27
CA VAL A 192 -9.09 16.58 -8.71
C VAL A 192 -10.41 16.30 -9.45
N LEU A 193 -11.17 15.28 -9.05
CA LEU A 193 -12.49 15.01 -9.66
C LEU A 193 -13.47 16.15 -9.41
N ARG A 194 -13.43 16.76 -8.22
CA ARG A 194 -14.22 17.94 -7.88
C ARG A 194 -13.86 19.14 -8.76
N SER A 195 -12.56 19.40 -8.97
CA SER A 195 -12.12 20.49 -9.86
C SER A 195 -12.38 20.23 -11.34
N LYS A 196 -12.60 18.96 -11.72
CA LYS A 196 -13.02 18.54 -13.06
C LYS A 196 -14.54 18.49 -13.24
N GLU A 197 -15.29 19.06 -12.30
CA GLU A 197 -16.76 19.20 -12.37
C GLU A 197 -17.51 17.86 -12.46
N VAL A 198 -16.93 16.79 -11.92
CA VAL A 198 -17.62 15.50 -11.83
C VAL A 198 -18.93 15.68 -11.03
N PRO A 199 -20.10 15.27 -11.55
CA PRO A 199 -21.38 15.46 -10.87
C PRO A 199 -21.37 14.84 -9.47
N LEU A 200 -22.13 15.37 -8.52
CA LEU A 200 -22.16 14.80 -7.16
C LEU A 200 -22.95 13.48 -7.07
N LYS A 201 -24.04 13.36 -7.84
CA LYS A 201 -25.02 12.26 -7.78
C LYS A 201 -24.90 11.30 -8.98
N GLY A 202 -25.63 10.19 -8.94
CA GLY A 202 -25.65 9.17 -9.99
C GLY A 202 -24.31 8.42 -10.07
N LEU A 203 -23.76 8.28 -11.28
CA LEU A 203 -22.39 7.81 -11.52
C LEU A 203 -21.32 8.85 -11.11
N GLY A 204 -21.69 9.83 -10.30
CA GLY A 204 -20.85 10.94 -9.90
C GLY A 204 -19.84 10.64 -8.79
N LEU A 205 -19.36 11.72 -8.18
CA LEU A 205 -18.33 11.77 -7.16
C LEU A 205 -18.68 10.93 -5.93
N ASN A 206 -19.95 10.90 -5.49
CA ASN A 206 -20.35 10.07 -4.34
C ASN A 206 -20.08 8.58 -4.56
N LEU A 207 -20.35 8.06 -5.75
CA LEU A 207 -20.14 6.65 -6.06
C LEU A 207 -18.65 6.34 -6.20
N LEU A 208 -17.86 7.25 -6.79
CA LEU A 208 -16.41 7.13 -6.86
C LEU A 208 -15.77 7.19 -5.47
N CYS A 209 -16.26 8.06 -4.58
CA CYS A 209 -15.82 8.08 -3.17
C CYS A 209 -16.15 6.79 -2.44
N PHE A 210 -17.36 6.25 -2.64
CA PHE A 210 -17.72 4.95 -2.06
C PHE A 210 -16.81 3.83 -2.57
N LYS A 211 -16.46 3.83 -3.86
CA LYS A 211 -15.49 2.87 -4.42
C LYS A 211 -14.09 3.04 -3.81
N LEU A 212 -13.58 4.27 -3.75
CA LEU A 212 -12.20 4.55 -3.34
C LEU A 212 -11.96 4.41 -1.83
N TYR A 213 -12.99 4.66 -1.01
CA TYR A 213 -12.88 4.68 0.45
C TYR A 213 -13.76 3.63 1.15
N GLY A 214 -14.58 2.87 0.42
CA GLY A 214 -15.49 1.88 0.98
C GLY A 214 -16.51 2.48 1.93
N GLU A 215 -16.86 1.74 2.99
CA GLU A 215 -17.83 2.18 3.99
C GLU A 215 -17.40 3.40 4.80
N VAL A 216 -16.09 3.70 4.83
CA VAL A 216 -15.56 4.91 5.48
C VAL A 216 -16.22 6.16 4.89
N SER A 217 -16.59 6.13 3.60
CA SER A 217 -17.30 7.24 2.96
C SER A 217 -18.61 7.63 3.64
N LYS A 218 -19.37 6.67 4.18
CA LYS A 218 -20.60 6.94 4.93
C LYS A 218 -20.30 7.65 6.25
N ARG A 219 -19.27 7.18 6.98
CA ARG A 219 -18.82 7.78 8.23
C ARG A 219 -18.32 9.22 8.03
N VAL A 220 -17.64 9.50 6.92
CA VAL A 220 -17.17 10.85 6.57
C VAL A 220 -18.34 11.81 6.33
N VAL A 221 -19.45 11.33 5.76
CA VAL A 221 -20.68 12.13 5.62
C VAL A 221 -21.30 12.43 6.98
N ASP A 222 -21.37 11.45 7.87
CA ASP A 222 -21.88 11.66 9.24
C ASP A 222 -20.98 12.60 10.04
N LEU A 223 -19.66 12.45 9.92
CA LEU A 223 -18.67 13.36 10.49
C LEU A 223 -18.91 14.79 10.01
N ARG A 224 -19.14 14.98 8.71
CA ARG A 224 -19.45 16.30 8.14
C ARG A 224 -20.73 16.91 8.71
N ARG A 225 -21.77 16.12 8.97
CA ARG A 225 -23.01 16.60 9.60
C ARG A 225 -22.74 17.10 11.02
N ILE A 226 -21.96 16.35 11.80
CA ILE A 226 -21.57 16.74 13.16
C ILE A 226 -20.73 18.02 13.13
N VAL A 227 -19.72 18.10 12.27
CA VAL A 227 -18.88 19.30 12.14
C VAL A 227 -19.71 20.54 11.80
N LYS A 228 -20.65 20.43 10.85
CA LYS A 228 -21.56 21.54 10.52
C LYS A 228 -22.42 21.98 11.72
N ALA A 229 -22.90 21.03 12.51
CA ALA A 229 -23.70 21.33 13.70
C ALA A 229 -22.87 21.98 14.83
N ILE A 230 -21.58 21.63 14.95
CA ILE A 230 -20.66 22.32 15.87
C ILE A 230 -20.42 23.76 15.38
N GLN A 231 -20.17 23.94 14.07
CA GLN A 231 -19.90 25.24 13.45
C GLN A 231 -21.09 26.20 13.48
N SER A 232 -22.32 25.72 13.64
CA SER A 232 -23.50 26.57 13.78
C SER A 232 -23.62 27.27 15.15
N ASN A 233 -22.57 27.24 15.98
CA ASN A 233 -22.51 27.85 17.32
C ASN A 233 -23.72 27.47 18.20
N PRO A 234 -23.94 26.16 18.44
CA PRO A 234 -25.03 25.71 19.29
C PRO A 234 -24.80 26.15 20.74
N GLY A 235 -25.85 26.16 21.56
CA GLY A 235 -25.72 26.43 22.99
C GLY A 235 -24.76 25.46 23.69
N LEU A 236 -24.17 25.87 24.81
CA LEU A 236 -23.06 25.17 25.48
C LEU A 236 -23.31 23.67 25.73
N GLU A 237 -24.51 23.29 26.18
CA GLU A 237 -24.86 21.88 26.42
C GLU A 237 -24.92 21.08 25.12
N GLN A 238 -25.49 21.66 24.07
CA GLN A 238 -25.58 21.04 22.76
C GLN A 238 -24.21 20.95 22.09
N GLN A 239 -23.34 21.94 22.30
CA GLN A 239 -21.95 21.91 21.84
C GLN A 239 -21.20 20.71 22.46
N ARG A 240 -21.28 20.52 23.78
CA ARG A 240 -20.64 19.37 24.45
C ARG A 240 -21.15 18.02 23.93
N LYS A 241 -22.46 17.89 23.68
CA LYS A 241 -23.05 16.68 23.09
C LYS A 241 -22.51 16.40 21.68
N LEU A 242 -22.36 17.44 20.87
CA LEU A 242 -21.84 17.31 19.51
C LEU A 242 -20.34 17.01 19.47
N GLU A 243 -19.54 17.64 20.34
CA GLU A 243 -18.12 17.32 20.52
C GLU A 243 -17.93 15.86 20.97
N ALA A 244 -18.72 15.39 21.94
CA ALA A 244 -18.67 13.99 22.36
C ALA A 244 -19.09 13.01 21.24
N ALA A 245 -20.12 13.36 20.47
CA ALA A 245 -20.53 12.55 19.31
C ALA A 245 -19.45 12.52 18.21
N PHE A 246 -18.75 13.65 18.00
CA PHE A 246 -17.63 13.76 17.08
C PHE A 246 -16.48 12.82 17.47
N ILE A 247 -16.03 12.88 18.73
CA ILE A 247 -14.97 12.01 19.24
C ILE A 247 -15.39 10.55 19.16
N LYS A 248 -16.59 10.20 19.63
CA LYS A 248 -17.11 8.83 19.60
C LYS A 248 -17.15 8.25 18.18
N LEU A 249 -17.49 9.05 17.17
CA LEU A 249 -17.51 8.60 15.78
C LEU A 249 -16.09 8.24 15.30
N ILE A 250 -15.09 9.07 15.64
CA ILE A 250 -13.69 8.80 15.30
C ILE A 250 -13.17 7.57 16.05
N GLU A 251 -13.39 7.52 17.35
CA GLU A 251 -12.97 6.44 18.24
C GLU A 251 -13.53 5.08 17.78
N SER A 252 -14.82 5.03 17.42
CA SER A 252 -15.49 3.82 16.91
C SER A 252 -15.00 3.37 15.53
N THR A 253 -14.11 4.14 14.88
CA THR A 253 -13.46 3.77 13.62
C THR A 253 -12.17 3.05 13.94
N VAL A 254 -11.98 1.87 13.35
CA VAL A 254 -10.76 1.06 13.52
C VAL A 254 -9.53 1.91 13.15
N PRO A 255 -8.43 1.88 13.93
CA PRO A 255 -7.25 2.71 13.69
C PRO A 255 -6.79 2.75 12.23
N ALA A 256 -6.69 1.58 11.58
CA ALA A 256 -6.30 1.43 10.18
C ALA A 256 -7.22 2.14 9.15
N LEU A 257 -8.42 2.55 9.55
CA LEU A 257 -9.39 3.27 8.70
C LEU A 257 -9.52 4.75 9.05
N ARG A 258 -8.95 5.21 10.18
CA ARG A 258 -9.03 6.63 10.59
C ARG A 258 -8.27 7.55 9.64
N GLU A 259 -7.08 7.14 9.20
CA GLU A 259 -6.31 7.84 8.16
C GLU A 259 -7.16 8.02 6.89
N ARG A 260 -7.80 6.95 6.40
CA ARG A 260 -8.69 6.99 5.23
C ARG A 260 -9.87 7.95 5.41
N MET A 261 -10.42 7.98 6.63
CA MET A 261 -11.53 8.88 6.98
C MET A 261 -11.10 10.34 6.93
N PHE A 262 -9.94 10.67 7.52
CA PHE A 262 -9.39 12.02 7.52
C PHE A 262 -8.97 12.46 6.11
N ASP A 263 -8.31 11.59 5.34
CA ASP A 263 -7.93 11.86 3.96
C ASP A 263 -9.17 12.13 3.09
N MET A 264 -10.22 11.31 3.19
CA MET A 264 -11.46 11.56 2.44
C MET A 264 -12.13 12.87 2.85
N TYR A 265 -12.19 13.16 4.16
CA TYR A 265 -12.79 14.40 4.64
C TYR A 265 -12.06 15.62 4.04
N GLY A 266 -10.74 15.60 4.06
CA GLY A 266 -9.91 16.63 3.41
C GLY A 266 -10.16 16.71 1.90
N ALA A 267 -10.15 15.58 1.21
CA ALA A 267 -10.30 15.54 -0.25
C ALA A 267 -11.67 16.03 -0.73
N TYR A 268 -12.72 15.75 0.04
CA TYR A 268 -14.10 16.00 -0.36
C TYR A 268 -14.65 17.31 0.18
N TYR A 269 -14.33 17.65 1.44
CA TYR A 269 -14.88 18.82 2.15
C TYR A 269 -13.83 19.87 2.51
N GLY A 270 -12.54 19.54 2.43
CA GLY A 270 -11.46 20.48 2.69
C GLY A 270 -11.34 21.58 1.61
N PRO A 271 -10.63 22.68 1.94
CA PRO A 271 -10.29 23.74 0.97
C PRO A 271 -9.55 23.15 -0.23
N LEU A 272 -9.78 23.71 -1.42
CA LEU A 272 -9.15 23.27 -2.68
C LEU A 272 -7.63 23.52 -2.71
N GLU A 273 -7.12 24.39 -1.84
CA GLU A 273 -5.74 24.84 -1.79
C GLU A 273 -5.26 24.83 -0.33
N SER A 274 -4.16 24.13 -0.10
CA SER A 274 -3.32 24.09 1.11
C SER A 274 -3.77 24.99 2.27
N GLN A 275 -4.55 24.42 3.18
CA GLN A 275 -4.81 24.94 4.52
C GLN A 275 -5.04 23.75 5.46
N PRO A 276 -5.02 23.98 6.78
CA PRO A 276 -4.30 23.17 7.75
C PRO A 276 -4.68 21.69 7.72
N SER A 277 -3.76 20.80 8.14
CA SER A 277 -4.04 19.36 8.18
C SER A 277 -5.42 19.12 8.80
N VAL A 278 -6.19 18.16 8.28
CA VAL A 278 -7.55 17.88 8.76
C VAL A 278 -7.59 17.74 10.30
N ALA A 279 -6.49 17.24 10.88
CA ALA A 279 -6.20 17.28 12.30
C ALA A 279 -6.33 18.68 12.91
N GLN A 280 -5.59 19.69 12.44
CA GLN A 280 -5.69 21.08 12.92
C GLN A 280 -7.11 21.67 12.76
N LEU A 281 -7.82 21.35 11.68
CA LEU A 281 -9.23 21.74 11.54
C LEU A 281 -10.09 21.12 12.63
N PHE A 282 -9.86 19.85 12.98
CA PHE A 282 -10.58 19.16 14.05
C PHE A 282 -10.21 19.66 15.44
N LYS A 283 -8.93 19.97 15.71
CA LYS A 283 -8.50 20.59 16.97
C LYS A 283 -9.18 21.93 17.21
N GLY A 284 -9.43 22.71 16.16
CA GLY A 284 -10.19 23.98 16.26
C GLY A 284 -11.69 23.81 16.55
N LEU A 285 -12.26 22.61 16.43
CA LEU A 285 -13.69 22.36 16.65
C LEU A 285 -14.02 21.96 18.09
N VAL A 286 -13.09 21.32 18.80
CA VAL A 286 -13.31 20.78 20.14
C VAL A 286 -12.84 21.79 21.18
N LYS A 287 -13.78 22.41 21.90
CA LYS A 287 -13.46 23.40 22.94
C LYS A 287 -13.35 22.78 24.34
N THR A 288 -13.83 21.56 24.52
CA THR A 288 -13.74 20.86 25.81
C THR A 288 -12.35 20.24 26.00
N PRO A 289 -11.56 20.65 27.02
CA PRO A 289 -10.16 20.21 27.16
C PRO A 289 -9.97 18.69 27.25
N ALA A 290 -10.87 17.99 27.97
CA ALA A 290 -10.80 16.53 28.08
C ALA A 290 -11.03 15.82 26.73
N LEU A 291 -11.94 16.34 25.90
CA LEU A 291 -12.21 15.79 24.57
C LEU A 291 -11.10 16.18 23.58
N GLN A 292 -10.45 17.32 23.80
CA GLN A 292 -9.30 17.76 23.01
C GLN A 292 -8.12 16.80 23.19
N SER A 293 -7.80 16.41 24.43
CA SER A 293 -6.77 15.39 24.70
C SER A 293 -7.07 14.08 23.99
N GLN A 294 -8.32 13.61 24.06
CA GLN A 294 -8.73 12.37 23.38
C GLN A 294 -8.61 12.47 21.86
N LEU A 295 -8.93 13.65 21.29
CA LEU A 295 -8.76 13.87 19.86
C LEU A 295 -7.28 13.82 19.46
N ASP A 296 -6.40 14.40 20.27
CA ASP A 296 -4.96 14.42 20.00
C ASP A 296 -4.39 12.98 19.96
N ASP A 297 -4.80 12.12 20.89
CA ASP A 297 -4.42 10.70 20.89
C ASP A 297 -4.94 9.97 19.63
N LEU A 298 -6.21 10.20 19.26
CA LEU A 298 -6.82 9.57 18.10
C LEU A 298 -6.21 10.03 16.76
N VAL A 299 -5.76 11.28 16.69
CA VAL A 299 -5.04 11.83 15.53
C VAL A 299 -3.65 11.24 15.45
N LEU A 300 -2.93 11.18 16.57
CA LEU A 300 -1.60 10.57 16.62
C LEU A 300 -1.65 9.10 16.16
N GLU A 301 -2.62 8.32 16.64
CA GLU A 301 -2.84 6.94 16.17
C GLU A 301 -3.12 6.83 14.67
N ALA A 302 -3.65 7.88 14.04
CA ALA A 302 -3.89 7.92 12.59
C ALA A 302 -2.65 8.38 11.81
N GLU A 303 -1.81 9.24 12.39
CA GLU A 303 -0.58 9.80 11.80
C GLU A 303 0.61 8.84 11.88
N ILE A 304 0.67 7.94 12.88
CA ILE A 304 1.70 6.88 13.01
C ILE A 304 1.79 5.96 11.77
N TRP A 305 0.77 5.98 10.90
CA TRP A 305 0.77 5.21 9.66
C TRP A 305 1.28 5.95 8.43
N ASP A 306 1.55 7.27 8.53
CA ASP A 306 1.84 8.14 7.40
C ASP A 306 3.28 8.67 7.36
N GLU A 307 4.11 8.46 8.39
CA GLU A 307 5.50 8.95 8.36
C GLU A 307 6.33 8.24 7.29
N PRO A 308 6.90 8.97 6.32
CA PRO A 308 8.25 8.66 5.89
C PRO A 308 9.18 9.00 7.05
N GLU A 309 10.08 8.10 7.43
CA GLU A 309 11.27 8.46 8.19
C GLU A 309 12.15 9.36 7.29
N ASP A 310 11.73 10.63 7.14
CA ASP A 310 12.65 11.73 6.90
C ASP A 310 13.03 12.30 8.28
N GLU A 311 13.51 11.45 9.19
CA GLU A 311 14.48 11.90 10.18
C GLU A 311 15.83 12.00 9.47
N GLN A 312 15.99 13.09 8.71
CA GLN A 312 17.27 13.76 8.71
C GLN A 312 17.51 14.26 10.14
N GLU A 313 17.94 13.36 11.03
CA GLU A 313 18.94 13.78 12.00
C GLU A 313 20.18 14.16 11.20
N GLN A 314 20.19 15.40 10.71
CA GLN A 314 21.43 16.15 10.71
C GLN A 314 21.84 16.27 12.17
N GLU A 315 22.49 15.24 12.69
CA GLU A 315 23.63 15.48 13.56
C GLU A 315 24.56 16.37 12.75
N THR A 316 24.46 17.68 12.97
CA THR A 316 25.59 18.57 12.76
C THR A 316 26.68 18.05 13.68
N ALA A 317 27.46 17.08 13.19
CA ALA A 317 28.79 16.84 13.69
C ALA A 317 29.48 18.21 13.71
N PRO A 318 30.07 18.65 14.83
CA PRO A 318 30.85 19.86 14.83
C PRO A 318 31.95 19.70 13.79
N SER A 319 31.87 20.50 12.73
CA SER A 319 33.00 20.81 11.88
C SER A 319 34.07 21.41 12.77
N ASP A 320 35.04 20.61 13.19
CA ASP A 320 36.38 21.04 13.60
C ASP A 320 37.25 19.82 13.95
N LEU A 321 37.43 18.93 12.98
CA LEU A 321 38.54 17.96 12.98
C LEU A 321 39.84 18.56 12.42
N SER A 322 39.80 19.76 11.83
CA SER A 322 41.00 20.54 11.45
C SER A 322 41.68 21.20 12.65
N ASP A 323 40.93 21.56 13.69
CA ASP A 323 41.48 22.22 14.88
C ASP A 323 42.11 21.23 15.88
N LEU A 324 41.69 19.96 15.86
CA LEU A 324 42.31 18.90 16.68
C LEU A 324 43.66 18.40 16.13
N LEU A 325 43.87 18.44 14.81
CA LEU A 325 45.14 18.07 14.20
C LEU A 325 46.20 19.19 14.33
N SER A 326 45.75 20.44 14.36
CA SER A 326 46.63 21.62 14.55
C SER A 326 47.22 21.70 15.97
N GLN A 327 46.59 21.06 16.96
CA GLN A 327 47.06 21.05 18.35
C GLN A 327 47.94 19.83 18.70
N LEU A 328 47.94 18.79 17.85
CA LEU A 328 48.79 17.61 18.04
C LEU A 328 50.18 17.74 17.39
N GLU A 329 50.37 18.66 16.44
CA GLU A 329 51.69 18.97 15.86
C GLU A 329 52.50 20.00 16.68
N ALA A 330 51.95 20.54 17.77
CA ALA A 330 52.64 21.47 18.67
C ALA A 330 53.19 20.82 19.96
N VAL A 331 53.05 19.50 20.13
CA VAL A 331 53.51 18.75 21.32
C VAL A 331 54.33 17.49 20.95
N ALA A 332 54.83 17.41 19.71
CA ALA A 332 55.85 16.44 19.28
C ALA A 332 57.18 17.14 19.01
#